data_AF-A0A2H1E5P6-F1
#
_entry.id   AF-A0A2H1E5P6-F1
#
_cell.length_a   1.000
_cell.length_b   1.000
_cell.length_c   1.000
_cell.angle_alpha   90.00
_cell.angle_beta   90.00
_cell.angle_gamma   90.00
#
_symmetry.space_group_name_H-M   'P 1'
#
loop_
_entity.id
_entity.type
_entity.pdbx_description
1 polymer ?
#
loop_
_entity_poly.entity_id
_entity_poly.type
_entity_poly.pdbx_seq_one_letter_code
_entity_poly.pdbx_strand_id
1 'polypeptide(L)' 'MLLLVVLKAYGGTFYSYGHKGSVNTITQSESSNAKAYPKKGEMDIMPYYTDNPPLFDYNRFIAHEKDILSLLWLTKLELK' A
#
# COMPACT_ATOMS: atom_id res chain seq x y z
N MET A 1 -0.01 -6.55 8.28
CA MET A 1 0.60 -7.76 7.71
C MET A 1 -0.29 -8.47 6.68
N LEU A 2 -1.63 -8.52 6.84
CA LEU A 2 -2.54 -9.20 5.92
C LEU A 2 -2.50 -8.65 4.48
N LEU A 3 -2.58 -7.33 4.30
CA LEU A 3 -2.67 -6.70 2.97
C LEU A 3 -1.42 -6.94 2.11
N LEU A 4 -0.22 -6.95 2.71
CA LEU A 4 1.04 -7.24 2.00
C LEU A 4 1.06 -8.66 1.41
N VAL A 5 0.65 -9.65 2.19
CA VAL A 5 0.63 -11.06 1.73
C VAL A 5 -0.33 -11.21 0.54
N VAL A 6 -1.49 -10.55 0.60
CA VAL A 6 -2.48 -10.64 -0.47
C VAL A 6 -2.00 -9.93 -1.74
N LEU A 7 -1.40 -8.74 -1.62
CA LEU A 7 -0.83 -8.04 -2.77
C LEU A 7 0.33 -8.81 -3.41
N LYS A 8 1.07 -9.60 -2.62
CA LYS A 8 2.10 -10.50 -3.14
C LYS A 8 1.49 -11.62 -3.99
N ALA A 9 0.36 -12.18 -3.56
CA ALA A 9 -0.37 -13.19 -4.33
C ALA A 9 -0.92 -12.62 -5.65
N TYR A 10 -1.30 -11.33 -5.68
CA TYR A 10 -1.77 -10.66 -6.89
C TYR A 10 -0.64 -10.25 -7.84
N GLY A 11 0.35 -9.49 -7.35
CA GLY A 11 1.33 -8.78 -8.19
C GLY A 11 2.79 -9.18 -7.94
N GLY A 12 3.05 -10.19 -7.11
CA GLY A 12 4.39 -10.67 -6.79
C GLY A 12 5.15 -9.80 -5.78
N THR A 13 6.40 -10.16 -5.52
CA THR A 13 7.24 -9.56 -4.46
C THR A 13 7.48 -8.07 -4.66
N PHE A 14 7.74 -7.62 -5.88
CA PHE A 14 7.99 -6.20 -6.17
C PHE A 14 6.76 -5.32 -5.92
N TYR A 15 5.57 -5.80 -6.29
CA TYR A 15 4.32 -5.07 -6.07
C TYR A 15 3.97 -4.97 -4.57
N SER A 16 4.27 -6.02 -3.81
CA SER A 16 4.00 -6.08 -2.36
C SER A 16 5.06 -5.35 -1.52
N TYR A 17 6.30 -5.84 -1.54
CA TYR A 17 7.35 -5.40 -0.60
C TYR A 17 8.01 -4.08 -1.03
N GLY A 18 7.73 -3.59 -2.24
CA GLY A 18 8.17 -2.27 -2.68
C GLY A 18 7.36 -1.13 -2.06
N HIS A 19 6.21 -1.39 -1.41
CA HIS A 19 5.35 -0.35 -0.84
C HIS A 19 5.08 0.80 -1.81
N LYS A 20 4.67 0.46 -3.05
CA LYS A 20 4.50 1.42 -4.15
C LYS A 20 5.74 2.25 -4.48
N GLY A 21 6.91 1.65 -4.30
CA GLY A 21 8.21 2.26 -4.59
C GLY A 21 8.76 3.13 -3.45
N SER A 22 8.07 3.21 -2.31
CA SER A 22 8.58 3.93 -1.12
C SER A 22 9.63 3.11 -0.34
N VAL A 23 9.77 1.82 -0.64
CA VAL A 23 10.75 0.92 -0.01
C VAL A 23 11.56 0.20 -1.09
N ASN A 24 12.85 0.06 -0.87
CA ASN A 24 13.68 -0.82 -1.68
C ASN A 24 13.29 -2.28 -1.41
N THR A 25 12.74 -2.97 -2.41
CA THR A 25 12.25 -4.35 -2.29
C THR A 25 13.31 -5.35 -1.81
N ILE A 26 14.60 -5.11 -2.07
CA ILE A 26 15.68 -6.04 -1.71
C ILE A 26 16.24 -5.69 -0.32
N THR A 27 16.66 -4.44 -0.12
CA THR A 27 17.33 -4.02 1.13
C THR A 27 16.34 -3.69 2.25
N GLN A 28 15.05 -3.55 1.92
CA GLN A 28 13.98 -3.12 2.82
C GLN A 28 14.24 -1.74 3.47
N SER A 29 15.18 -0.96 2.91
CA SER A 29 15.43 0.41 3.32
C SER A 29 14.46 1.36 2.64
N GLU A 30 14.28 2.55 3.22
CA GLU A 30 13.55 3.64 2.58
C GLU A 30 14.12 3.92 1.17
N SER A 31 13.21 4.09 0.23
CA SER A 31 13.54 4.44 -1.16
C SER A 31 13.69 5.95 -1.29
N SER A 32 14.55 6.41 -2.18
CA SER A 32 14.62 7.85 -2.54
C SER A 32 13.34 8.39 -3.16
N ASN A 33 12.43 7.50 -3.59
CA ASN A 33 11.10 7.85 -4.11
C ASN A 33 10.01 7.92 -3.02
N ALA A 34 10.35 7.62 -1.76
CA ALA A 34 9.44 7.81 -0.64
C ALA A 34 9.05 9.29 -0.52
N LYS A 35 7.81 9.55 -0.11
CA LYS A 35 7.24 10.90 -0.05
C LYS A 35 6.71 11.18 1.35
N ALA A 36 6.60 12.45 1.71
CA ALA A 36 5.88 12.85 2.90
C ALA A 36 4.39 12.53 2.78
N TYR A 37 3.71 12.32 3.91
CA TYR A 37 2.27 12.10 3.89
C TYR A 37 1.54 13.38 3.46
N PRO A 38 0.43 13.27 2.69
CA PRO A 38 -0.31 14.44 2.24
C PRO A 38 -1.00 15.10 3.44
N LYS A 39 -0.85 16.42 3.59
CA LYS A 39 -1.43 17.17 4.72
C LYS A 39 -2.95 17.40 4.59
N LYS A 40 -3.55 17.07 3.44
CA LYS A 40 -4.99 17.19 3.16
C LYS A 40 -5.45 15.99 2.33
N GLY A 41 -6.73 15.64 2.46
CA GLY A 41 -7.33 14.54 1.70
C GLY A 41 -6.98 13.16 2.23
N GLU A 42 -7.26 12.14 1.43
CA GLU A 42 -7.04 10.74 1.77
C GLU A 42 -5.56 10.34 1.69
N MET A 43 -5.17 9.36 2.50
CA MET A 43 -3.81 8.81 2.55
C MET A 43 -3.85 7.35 2.09
N ASP A 44 -3.00 7.00 1.14
CA ASP A 44 -2.88 5.59 0.74
C ASP A 44 -2.18 4.81 1.87
N ILE A 45 -2.77 3.67 2.26
CA ILE A 45 -2.23 2.80 3.31
C ILE A 45 -0.99 1.99 2.86
N MET A 46 -0.71 1.92 1.56
CA MET A 46 0.41 1.13 1.04
C MET A 46 1.82 1.73 1.19
N PRO A 47 2.08 2.99 0.79
CA PRO A 47 3.41 3.54 0.90
C PRO A 47 3.80 3.77 2.37
N TYR A 48 5.07 3.55 2.67
CA TYR A 48 5.68 4.13 3.85
C TYR A 48 6.04 5.59 3.55
N TYR A 49 5.40 6.48 4.27
CA TYR A 49 5.70 7.90 4.21
C TYR A 49 6.98 8.23 4.98
N THR A 50 7.71 9.25 4.53
CA THR A 50 8.98 9.70 5.14
C THR A 50 8.79 10.29 6.54
N ASP A 51 7.58 10.78 6.82
CA ASP A 51 7.16 11.34 8.10
C ASP A 51 5.91 10.63 8.62
N ASN A 52 5.72 10.66 9.95
CA ASN A 52 4.56 10.04 10.58
C ASN A 52 3.39 11.03 10.66
N PRO A 53 2.18 10.65 10.23
CA PRO A 53 1.00 11.46 10.45
C PRO A 53 0.68 11.57 11.95
N PRO A 54 0.10 12.69 12.41
CA PRO A 54 -0.48 12.79 13.74
C PRO A 54 -1.53 11.71 13.98
N LEU A 55 -1.72 11.29 15.23
CA LEU A 55 -2.68 10.23 15.58
C LEU A 55 -4.11 10.49 15.06
N PHE A 56 -4.54 11.74 15.04
CA PHE A 56 -5.88 12.13 14.57
C PHE A 56 -6.05 12.03 13.05
N ASP A 57 -4.95 11.98 12.27
CA ASP A 57 -4.99 11.86 10.81
C ASP A 57 -5.06 10.40 10.34
N TYR A 58 -4.90 9.42 11.24
CA TYR A 58 -4.96 8.00 10.85
C TYR A 58 -6.34 7.56 10.32
N ASN A 59 -7.40 8.32 10.59
CA ASN A 59 -8.74 8.10 10.03
C ASN A 59 -8.83 8.42 8.52
N ARG A 60 -7.83 9.08 7.94
CA ARG A 60 -7.78 9.43 6.52
C ARG A 60 -7.13 8.34 5.66
N PHE A 61 -6.61 7.27 6.26
CA PHE A 61 -6.02 6.16 5.52
C PHE A 61 -7.10 5.38 4.75
N ILE A 62 -6.85 5.19 3.47
CA ILE A 62 -7.68 4.40 2.57
C ILE A 62 -6.84 3.33 1.87
N ALA A 63 -7.50 2.27 1.43
CA ALA A 63 -6.91 1.35 0.48
C ALA A 63 -7.11 1.89 -0.94
N HIS A 64 -6.05 1.97 -1.72
CA HIS A 64 -6.13 2.39 -3.11
C HIS A 64 -6.97 1.43 -3.95
N GLU A 65 -7.69 1.94 -4.95
CA GLU A 65 -8.64 1.18 -5.78
C GLU A 65 -8.04 -0.13 -6.32
N LYS A 66 -6.86 -0.05 -6.95
CA LYS A 66 -6.16 -1.24 -7.46
C LYS A 66 -5.90 -2.30 -6.40
N ASP A 67 -5.60 -1.89 -5.17
CA ASP A 67 -5.34 -2.83 -4.09
C ASP A 67 -6.65 -3.51 -3.66
N ILE A 68 -7.77 -2.78 -3.60
CA ILE A 68 -9.10 -3.37 -3.38
C ILE A 68 -9.50 -4.31 -4.51
N LEU A 69 -9.33 -3.90 -5.77
CA LEU A 69 -9.62 -4.74 -6.94
C LEU A 69 -8.74 -5.99 -6.95
N SER A 70 -7.51 -5.92 -6.45
CA SER A 70 -6.65 -7.11 -6.31
C SER A 70 -7.20 -8.09 -5.30
N LEU A 71 -7.74 -7.60 -4.16
CA LEU A 71 -8.42 -8.44 -3.18
C LEU A 71 -9.62 -9.13 -3.83
N LEU A 72 -10.45 -8.35 -4.53
CA LEU A 72 -11.64 -8.83 -5.24
C LEU A 72 -11.27 -9.88 -6.28
N TRP A 73 -10.26 -9.63 -7.11
CA TRP A 73 -9.77 -10.57 -8.11
C TRP A 73 -9.32 -11.91 -7.49
N LEU A 74 -8.64 -11.84 -6.35
CA LEU A 74 -8.14 -13.02 -5.66
C LEU A 74 -9.24 -13.85 -5.00
N THR A 75 -10.42 -13.27 -4.72
CA THR A 75 -11.57 -14.06 -4.27
C THR A 75 -12.13 -15.02 -5.32
N LYS A 76 -11.73 -14.86 -6.60
CA LYS A 76 -12.26 -15.64 -7.73
C LYS A 76 -13.79 -15.59 -7.82
N LEU A 77 -14.36 -14.42 -7.53
CA LEU A 77 -15.81 -14.19 -7.60
C LEU A 77 -16.40 -14.62 -8.95
N GLU A 78 -17.49 -15.38 -8.86
CA GLU A 78 -18.33 -15.70 -10.00
C GLU A 78 -19.49 -14.71 -10.06
N LEU A 79 -19.60 -13.99 -11.18
CA LEU A 79 -20.73 -13.09 -11.44
C LEU A 79 -21.88 -13.90 -12.05
N LYS A 80 -23.09 -13.73 -11.51
CA LYS A 80 -24.32 -14.33 -12.03
C LYS A 80 -25.16 -13.29 -12.76
#